data_AF-A0A8S3IMX5-F1
#
_entry.id   AF-A0A8S3IMX5-F1
#
_cell.length_a   1.000
_cell.length_b   1.000
_cell.length_c   1.000
_cell.angle_alpha   90.00
_cell.angle_beta   90.00
_cell.angle_gamma   90.00
#
_symmetry.space_group_name_H-M   'P 1'
#
loop_
_entity.id
_entity.type
_entity.pdbx_description
1 polymer ?
#
loop_
_entity_poly.entity_id
_entity_poly.type
_entity_poly.pdbx_seq_one_letter_code
_entity_poly.pdbx_strand_id
1 'polypeptide(L)'
;YFNRTDIIDNHPYSVHFDLYTLKKNKNVEEIGSWHYPIYFDYLPSHRLAVVLRFPSWYENGTLNPCSQRSCRQNSTCLPILNQNHSYYCSCKSGYYGKQCDLYEPHCETYCSSNALCRVTHGTHPYCICPLDHFGPQCNLKYDGCDSRTCLNGGSCHPTYDPSLEAPFLCICSRGFYGDRCEKSPSSVHIHFNTTDISSVRAAVIQLYSVSYSEFSIRHQQVYHTLLSTMIYHHSERMPPLVGLLKTYDHSLTARYFLIYSLLQSLINITSSPRYCPLASSYLSQDTL
;
A
#
# COMPACT_ATOMS: atom_id res chain seq x y z
N TYR A 1 -18.86 -22.56 2.58
CA TYR A 1 -18.09 -23.35 3.56
C TYR A 1 -16.60 -23.09 3.33
N PHE A 2 -16.07 -22.04 3.97
CA PHE A 2 -14.62 -21.80 4.00
C PHE A 2 -14.00 -22.87 4.90
N ASN A 3 -13.11 -23.71 4.36
CA ASN A 3 -12.34 -24.62 5.19
C ASN A 3 -11.19 -23.83 5.84
N ARG A 4 -11.45 -23.34 7.06
CA ARG A 4 -10.58 -22.49 7.90
C ARG A 4 -9.37 -23.22 8.50
N THR A 5 -9.04 -24.43 8.04
CA THR A 5 -8.07 -25.30 8.74
C THR A 5 -6.63 -25.13 8.29
N ASP A 6 -6.34 -24.39 7.22
CA ASP A 6 -4.95 -24.18 6.75
C ASP A 6 -4.43 -22.78 7.12
N ILE A 7 -4.81 -22.31 8.31
CA ILE A 7 -4.09 -21.29 9.09
C ILE A 7 -2.89 -22.01 9.71
N ILE A 8 -1.92 -22.40 8.89
CA ILE A 8 -0.87 -23.34 9.32
C ILE A 8 0.08 -22.60 10.29
N ASP A 9 -0.15 -22.84 11.58
CA ASP A 9 0.78 -22.83 12.71
C ASP A 9 1.19 -21.51 13.39
N ASN A 10 0.25 -20.55 13.63
CA ASN A 10 0.05 -19.93 14.98
C ASN A 10 -0.78 -18.64 15.07
N HIS A 11 -1.42 -18.11 14.01
CA HIS A 11 -2.18 -16.86 14.15
C HIS A 11 -3.57 -16.92 13.50
N PRO A 12 -4.67 -16.72 14.27
CA PRO A 12 -6.03 -17.04 13.82
C PRO A 12 -6.61 -16.12 12.74
N TYR A 13 -5.92 -15.03 12.37
CA TYR A 13 -6.45 -14.02 11.47
C TYR A 13 -5.46 -13.66 10.35
N SER A 14 -5.98 -13.49 9.15
CA SER A 14 -5.25 -12.93 8.02
C SER A 14 -6.13 -11.92 7.29
N VAL A 15 -5.50 -10.91 6.69
CA VAL A 15 -6.16 -10.05 5.70
C VAL A 15 -5.94 -10.66 4.34
N HIS A 16 -7.03 -10.96 3.65
CA HIS A 16 -7.01 -11.49 2.30
C HIS A 16 -7.30 -10.34 1.33
N PHE A 17 -6.38 -10.10 0.40
CA PHE A 17 -6.56 -9.18 -0.71
C PHE A 17 -6.73 -9.96 -2.00
N ASP A 18 -7.92 -9.95 -2.57
CA ASP A 18 -8.18 -10.45 -3.91
C ASP A 18 -7.75 -9.43 -4.95
N LEU A 19 -7.14 -9.91 -6.03
CA LEU A 19 -6.62 -9.07 -7.09
C LEU A 19 -7.35 -9.29 -8.39
N TYR A 20 -7.73 -8.18 -9.02
CA TYR A 20 -8.54 -8.16 -10.21
C TYR A 20 -7.87 -7.33 -11.30
N THR A 21 -7.98 -7.78 -12.54
CA THR A 21 -7.59 -7.03 -13.73
C THR A 21 -8.82 -6.65 -14.55
N LEU A 22 -8.70 -5.54 -15.25
CA LEU A 22 -9.70 -5.06 -16.20
C LEU A 22 -9.27 -5.43 -17.61
N LYS A 23 -10.04 -6.32 -18.24
CA LYS A 23 -9.85 -6.67 -19.65
C LYS A 23 -10.27 -5.52 -20.56
N LYS A 24 -9.79 -5.53 -21.81
CA LYS A 24 -10.13 -4.52 -22.83
C LYS A 24 -11.64 -4.35 -23.06
N ASN A 25 -12.43 -5.40 -22.81
CA ASN A 25 -13.89 -5.38 -22.89
C ASN A 25 -14.57 -4.87 -21.60
N LYS A 26 -13.82 -4.28 -20.66
CA LYS A 26 -14.26 -3.85 -19.32
C LYS A 26 -14.70 -4.97 -18.38
N ASN A 27 -14.45 -6.24 -18.73
CA ASN A 27 -14.73 -7.34 -17.82
C ASN A 27 -13.67 -7.41 -16.72
N VAL A 28 -14.13 -7.70 -15.50
CA VAL A 28 -13.26 -7.98 -14.37
C VAL A 28 -12.88 -9.45 -14.37
N GLU A 29 -11.59 -9.73 -14.26
CA GLU A 29 -11.06 -11.07 -14.07
C GLU A 29 -10.17 -11.10 -12.83
N GLU A 30 -10.37 -12.10 -11.99
CA GLU A 30 -9.53 -12.36 -10.83
C GLU A 30 -8.20 -12.97 -11.30
N ILE A 31 -7.08 -12.42 -10.83
CA ILE A 31 -5.73 -12.80 -11.28
C ILE A 31 -4.87 -13.43 -10.17
N GLY A 32 -5.33 -13.39 -8.92
CA GLY A 32 -4.61 -13.95 -7.78
C GLY A 32 -5.02 -13.29 -6.47
N SER A 33 -4.33 -13.69 -5.41
CA SER A 33 -4.59 -13.19 -4.05
C SER A 33 -3.32 -12.99 -3.23
N TRP A 34 -3.40 -12.10 -2.24
CA TRP A 34 -2.42 -11.95 -1.17
C TRP A 34 -3.03 -12.33 0.17
N HIS A 35 -2.37 -13.21 0.91
CA HIS A 35 -2.78 -13.58 2.27
C HIS A 35 -1.80 -12.97 3.26
N TYR A 36 -2.17 -11.90 3.94
CA TYR A 36 -1.33 -11.23 4.92
C TYR A 36 -1.70 -11.69 6.34
N PRO A 37 -0.92 -12.57 6.98
CA PRO A 37 -1.17 -12.98 8.36
C PRO A 37 -1.06 -11.80 9.32
N ILE A 38 -2.01 -11.69 10.25
CA ILE A 38 -1.99 -10.68 11.30
C ILE A 38 -1.34 -11.32 12.53
N TYR A 39 -0.12 -10.88 12.84
CA TYR A 39 0.67 -11.42 13.96
C TYR A 39 0.43 -10.71 15.30
N PHE A 40 -0.68 -9.98 15.43
CA PHE A 40 -1.00 -9.22 16.64
C PHE A 40 -2.18 -9.85 17.37
N ASP A 41 -2.01 -10.12 18.67
CA ASP A 41 -3.10 -10.56 19.55
C ASP A 41 -4.15 -9.45 19.74
N TYR A 42 -3.74 -8.18 19.58
CA TYR A 42 -4.60 -6.99 19.63
C TYR A 42 -4.22 -6.02 18.50
N LEU A 43 -5.20 -5.43 17.82
CA LEU A 43 -4.94 -4.41 16.80
C LEU A 43 -4.22 -3.21 17.46
N PRO A 44 -3.03 -2.81 16.96
CA PRO A 44 -2.28 -1.71 17.56
C PRO A 44 -3.07 -0.40 17.46
N SER A 45 -2.83 0.51 18.42
CA SER A 45 -3.42 1.86 18.45
C SER A 45 -3.03 2.75 17.27
N HIS A 46 -2.09 2.29 16.43
CA HIS A 46 -1.57 3.01 15.27
C HIS A 46 -2.00 2.32 13.97
N ARG A 47 -2.27 3.13 12.94
CA ARG A 47 -2.65 2.65 11.60
C ARG A 47 -1.53 1.82 10.99
N LEU A 48 -1.79 0.54 10.75
CA LEU A 48 -0.89 -0.33 10.00
C LEU A 48 -1.11 -0.12 8.50
N ALA A 49 -0.02 -0.03 7.75
CA ALA A 49 -0.04 -0.02 6.30
C ALA A 49 0.90 -1.10 5.77
N VAL A 50 0.48 -1.82 4.74
CA VAL A 50 1.30 -2.78 4.01
C VAL A 50 1.34 -2.39 2.55
N VAL A 51 2.53 -2.44 1.95
CA VAL A 51 2.71 -2.23 0.51
C VAL A 51 2.72 -3.61 -0.15
N LEU A 52 1.67 -3.91 -0.91
CA LEU A 52 1.61 -5.13 -1.72
C LEU A 52 2.47 -4.94 -2.97
N ARG A 53 3.42 -5.85 -3.20
CA ARG A 53 4.31 -5.82 -4.36
C ARG A 53 4.18 -7.11 -5.13
N PHE A 54 4.02 -7.00 -6.45
CA PHE A 54 4.09 -8.17 -7.31
C PHE A 54 5.46 -8.85 -7.16
N PRO A 55 5.49 -10.18 -7.00
CA PRO A 55 6.75 -10.90 -6.94
C PRO A 55 7.38 -10.95 -8.34
N SER A 56 8.72 -10.95 -8.39
CA SER A 56 9.48 -10.95 -9.65
C SER A 56 9.14 -12.11 -10.57
N TRP A 57 8.77 -13.27 -10.02
CA TRP A 57 8.38 -14.43 -10.80
C TRP A 57 7.06 -14.24 -11.55
N TYR A 58 6.17 -13.39 -11.06
CA TYR A 58 4.91 -13.05 -11.72
C TYR A 58 5.17 -12.12 -12.91
N GLU A 59 5.99 -11.08 -12.70
CA GLU A 59 6.34 -10.11 -13.75
C GLU A 59 7.13 -10.75 -14.90
N ASN A 60 8.09 -11.63 -14.57
CA ASN A 60 8.94 -12.27 -15.57
C ASN A 60 8.34 -13.56 -16.14
N GLY A 61 7.17 -13.99 -15.65
CA GLY A 61 6.50 -15.23 -16.08
C GLY A 61 7.32 -16.50 -15.83
N THR A 62 8.28 -16.48 -14.91
CA THR A 62 9.23 -17.60 -14.68
C THR A 62 8.64 -18.72 -13.84
N LEU A 63 7.54 -18.45 -13.14
CA LEU A 63 6.82 -19.43 -12.33
C LEU A 63 5.32 -19.21 -12.50
N ASN A 64 4.60 -20.29 -12.80
CA ASN A 64 3.14 -20.31 -12.72
C ASN A 64 2.70 -21.52 -11.90
N PRO A 65 2.22 -21.33 -10.64
CA PRO A 65 1.81 -22.42 -9.76
C PRO A 65 0.59 -23.20 -10.28
N CYS A 66 -0.07 -22.72 -11.34
CA CYS A 66 -1.22 -23.35 -11.98
C CYS A 66 -0.87 -24.22 -13.19
N SER A 67 0.38 -24.26 -13.66
CA SER A 67 0.75 -24.93 -14.93
C SER A 67 0.51 -26.45 -14.94
N GLN A 68 0.57 -27.10 -13.77
CA GLN A 68 0.39 -28.55 -13.63
C GLN A 68 -0.77 -28.92 -12.70
N ARG A 69 -1.55 -27.93 -12.25
CA ARG A 69 -2.56 -28.12 -11.21
C ARG A 69 -3.95 -27.93 -11.80
N SER A 70 -4.76 -28.98 -11.71
CA SER A 70 -6.13 -28.97 -12.23
C SER A 70 -7.11 -28.60 -11.12
N CYS A 71 -7.75 -27.45 -11.25
CA CYS A 71 -8.95 -27.12 -10.51
C CYS A 71 -10.18 -27.80 -11.16
N ARG A 72 -11.29 -27.94 -10.44
CA ARG A 72 -12.51 -28.57 -10.97
C ARG A 72 -13.20 -27.71 -12.04
N GLN A 73 -14.15 -28.31 -12.75
CA GLN A 73 -14.74 -27.80 -13.99
C GLN A 73 -15.38 -26.39 -13.89
N ASN A 74 -15.81 -25.97 -12.69
CA ASN A 74 -16.40 -24.66 -12.41
C ASN A 74 -15.49 -23.75 -11.57
N SER A 75 -14.19 -23.93 -11.69
CA SER A 75 -13.20 -23.14 -10.97
C SER A 75 -11.99 -22.84 -11.83
N THR A 76 -11.31 -21.74 -11.49
CA THR A 76 -10.08 -21.28 -12.14
C THR A 76 -8.94 -21.36 -11.13
N CYS A 77 -7.80 -21.91 -11.55
CA CYS A 77 -6.60 -21.89 -10.72
C CYS A 77 -5.99 -20.50 -10.72
N LEU A 78 -5.71 -19.96 -9.52
CA LEU A 78 -5.11 -18.65 -9.33
C LEU A 78 -3.95 -18.72 -8.32
N PRO A 79 -2.87 -17.93 -8.51
CA PRO A 79 -1.73 -17.92 -7.61
C PRO A 79 -2.00 -17.18 -6.30
N ILE A 80 -1.32 -17.61 -5.23
CA ILE A 80 -1.16 -16.80 -4.00
C ILE A 80 0.18 -16.06 -4.10
N LEU A 81 0.13 -14.75 -4.35
CA LEU A 81 1.26 -13.95 -4.84
C LEU A 81 2.39 -13.77 -3.81
N ASN A 82 2.13 -13.85 -2.50
CA ASN A 82 3.17 -13.80 -1.47
C ASN A 82 3.67 -15.17 -1.00
N GLN A 83 3.28 -16.26 -1.66
CA GLN A 83 3.68 -17.62 -1.29
C GLN A 83 4.17 -18.37 -2.53
N ASN A 84 5.46 -18.71 -2.55
CA ASN A 84 6.03 -19.44 -3.68
C ASN A 84 5.32 -20.79 -3.86
N HIS A 85 4.98 -21.11 -5.11
CA HIS A 85 4.34 -22.38 -5.51
C HIS A 85 2.95 -22.60 -4.89
N SER A 86 2.33 -21.55 -4.33
CA SER A 86 1.01 -21.61 -3.70
C SER A 86 -0.08 -21.10 -4.65
N TYR A 87 -1.26 -21.68 -4.54
CA TYR A 87 -2.40 -21.45 -5.42
C TYR A 87 -3.70 -21.77 -4.70
N TYR A 88 -4.80 -21.29 -5.26
CA TYR A 88 -6.15 -21.65 -4.86
C TYR A 88 -7.04 -21.82 -6.10
N CYS A 89 -8.16 -22.50 -5.93
CA CYS A 89 -9.19 -22.61 -6.97
C CYS A 89 -10.31 -21.62 -6.64
N SER A 90 -10.44 -20.58 -7.47
CA SER A 90 -11.55 -19.62 -7.36
C SER A 90 -12.74 -20.13 -8.15
N CYS A 91 -13.93 -20.12 -7.55
CA CYS A 91 -15.15 -20.52 -8.25
C CYS A 91 -15.52 -19.49 -9.32
N LYS A 92 -16.03 -19.98 -10.46
CA LYS A 92 -16.63 -19.12 -11.50
C LYS A 92 -17.84 -18.36 -10.94
N SER A 93 -18.25 -17.29 -11.63
CA SER A 93 -19.42 -16.47 -11.24
C SER A 93 -20.64 -17.35 -10.96
N GLY A 94 -21.31 -17.12 -9.82
CA GLY A 94 -22.49 -17.89 -9.40
C GLY A 94 -22.22 -19.29 -8.83
N TYR A 95 -21.01 -19.83 -8.97
CA TYR A 95 -20.63 -21.11 -8.38
C TYR A 95 -20.01 -20.94 -6.99
N TYR A 96 -20.27 -21.90 -6.11
CA TYR A 96 -19.77 -21.88 -4.73
C TYR A 96 -19.64 -23.29 -4.11
N GLY A 97 -19.17 -23.33 -2.87
CA GLY A 97 -18.86 -24.56 -2.15
C GLY A 97 -17.39 -24.95 -2.29
N LYS A 98 -16.93 -25.91 -1.47
CA LYS A 98 -15.51 -26.33 -1.41
C LYS A 98 -14.98 -26.83 -2.75
N GLN A 99 -15.87 -27.35 -3.59
CA GLN A 99 -15.54 -27.93 -4.90
C GLN A 99 -16.11 -27.12 -6.07
N CYS A 100 -16.76 -25.97 -5.81
CA CYS A 100 -17.46 -25.16 -6.82
C CYS A 100 -18.57 -25.93 -7.56
N ASP A 101 -19.19 -26.91 -6.89
CA ASP A 101 -20.21 -27.80 -7.47
C ASP A 101 -21.65 -27.29 -7.23
N LEU A 102 -21.83 -26.25 -6.42
CA LEU A 102 -23.14 -25.64 -6.14
C LEU A 102 -23.28 -24.36 -6.97
N TYR A 103 -24.49 -24.10 -7.48
CA TYR A 103 -24.81 -22.93 -8.30
C TYR A 103 -25.94 -22.11 -7.68
N GLU A 104 -25.78 -20.79 -7.64
CA GLU A 104 -26.78 -19.84 -7.16
C GLU A 104 -27.43 -19.09 -8.35
N PRO A 105 -28.66 -19.44 -8.75
CA PRO A 105 -29.32 -18.80 -9.89
C PRO A 105 -29.63 -17.32 -9.68
N HIS A 106 -29.76 -16.83 -8.44
CA HIS A 106 -29.99 -15.40 -8.18
C HIS A 106 -28.82 -14.51 -8.63
N CYS A 107 -27.63 -15.08 -8.86
CA CYS A 107 -26.50 -14.34 -9.43
C CYS A 107 -26.78 -13.80 -10.84
N GLU A 108 -27.63 -14.46 -11.63
CA GLU A 108 -27.97 -14.03 -12.99
C GLU A 108 -28.89 -12.80 -13.02
N THR A 109 -29.67 -12.61 -11.96
CA THR A 109 -30.70 -11.57 -11.89
C THR A 109 -30.35 -10.43 -10.94
N TYR A 110 -29.53 -10.68 -9.92
CA TYR A 110 -29.18 -9.67 -8.91
C TYR A 110 -28.05 -8.75 -9.35
N CYS A 111 -26.95 -9.30 -9.87
CA CYS A 111 -25.83 -8.51 -10.36
C CYS A 111 -26.03 -8.08 -11.81
N SER A 112 -25.47 -6.94 -12.21
CA SER A 112 -25.40 -6.56 -13.63
C SER A 112 -24.70 -7.66 -14.45
N SER A 113 -25.09 -7.82 -15.71
CA SER A 113 -24.61 -8.91 -16.59
C SER A 113 -23.09 -9.00 -16.75
N ASN A 114 -22.36 -7.90 -16.57
CA ASN A 114 -20.90 -7.83 -16.70
C ASN A 114 -20.16 -7.84 -15.35
N ALA A 115 -20.88 -8.01 -14.24
CA ALA A 115 -20.30 -8.13 -12.90
C ALA A 115 -19.95 -9.58 -12.57
N LEU A 116 -18.92 -9.74 -11.73
CA LEU A 116 -18.52 -11.03 -11.20
C LEU A 116 -19.30 -11.29 -9.91
N CYS A 117 -20.17 -12.30 -9.93
CA CYS A 117 -21.04 -12.63 -8.81
C CYS A 117 -20.37 -13.64 -7.87
N ARG A 118 -20.33 -13.32 -6.57
CA ARG A 118 -19.81 -14.17 -5.50
C ARG A 118 -20.93 -14.52 -4.54
N VAL A 119 -21.20 -15.81 -4.40
CA VAL A 119 -22.22 -16.30 -3.47
C VAL A 119 -21.71 -16.13 -2.05
N THR A 120 -22.51 -15.50 -1.19
CA THR A 120 -22.19 -15.31 0.23
C THR A 120 -23.18 -16.07 1.11
N HIS A 121 -22.93 -16.10 2.41
CA HIS A 121 -23.86 -16.67 3.38
C HIS A 121 -25.03 -15.71 3.74
N GLY A 122 -25.08 -14.51 3.15
CA GLY A 122 -26.14 -13.54 3.36
C GLY A 122 -27.37 -13.74 2.46
N THR A 123 -28.34 -12.84 2.56
CA THR A 123 -29.57 -12.87 1.75
C THR A 123 -29.37 -12.52 0.28
N HIS A 124 -28.27 -11.84 -0.06
CA HIS A 124 -27.95 -11.44 -1.42
C HIS A 124 -26.50 -11.81 -1.76
N PRO A 125 -26.22 -12.14 -3.03
CA PRO A 125 -24.84 -12.35 -3.47
C PRO A 125 -24.07 -11.02 -3.50
N TYR A 126 -22.75 -11.13 -3.47
CA TYR A 126 -21.83 -10.00 -3.57
C TYR A 126 -21.41 -9.80 -5.03
N CYS A 127 -21.62 -8.60 -5.57
CA CYS A 127 -21.27 -8.25 -6.94
C CYS A 127 -19.94 -7.49 -6.98
N ILE A 128 -18.96 -8.02 -7.70
CA ILE A 128 -17.73 -7.30 -8.03
C ILE A 128 -17.96 -6.56 -9.35
N CYS A 129 -18.01 -5.23 -9.26
CA CYS A 129 -18.45 -4.41 -10.37
C CYS A 129 -17.38 -4.22 -11.45
N PRO A 130 -17.77 -4.21 -12.74
CA PRO A 130 -16.88 -3.83 -13.82
C PRO A 130 -16.49 -2.34 -13.72
N LEU A 131 -15.51 -1.93 -14.53
CA LEU A 131 -15.07 -0.54 -14.57
C LEU A 131 -16.26 0.40 -14.84
N ASP A 132 -16.28 1.54 -14.14
CA ASP A 132 -17.32 2.58 -14.21
C ASP A 132 -18.72 2.13 -13.75
N HIS A 133 -18.84 0.97 -13.09
CA HIS A 133 -20.11 0.49 -12.53
C HIS A 133 -20.04 0.37 -11.01
N PHE A 134 -21.15 0.67 -10.36
CA PHE A 134 -21.19 0.91 -8.93
C PHE A 134 -22.49 0.44 -8.26
N GLY A 135 -22.47 0.47 -6.93
CA GLY A 135 -23.58 0.07 -6.08
C GLY A 135 -23.68 -1.45 -5.89
N PRO A 136 -24.61 -1.92 -5.03
CA PRO A 136 -24.70 -3.32 -4.62
C PRO A 136 -24.93 -4.31 -5.77
N GLN A 137 -25.58 -3.85 -6.84
CA GLN A 137 -25.92 -4.65 -8.03
C GLN A 137 -25.07 -4.29 -9.26
N CYS A 138 -24.14 -3.33 -9.15
CA CYS A 138 -23.35 -2.82 -10.26
C CYS A 138 -24.16 -2.22 -11.42
N ASN A 139 -25.38 -1.73 -11.15
CA ASN A 139 -26.25 -1.11 -12.15
C ASN A 139 -26.07 0.41 -12.25
N LEU A 140 -25.41 1.02 -11.27
CA LEU A 140 -25.17 2.46 -11.27
C LEU A 140 -23.94 2.76 -12.13
N LYS A 141 -24.02 3.82 -12.94
CA LYS A 141 -22.89 4.38 -13.69
C LYS A 141 -22.77 5.83 -13.31
N TYR A 142 -21.57 6.24 -12.95
CA TYR A 142 -21.30 7.63 -12.60
C TYR A 142 -20.08 8.11 -13.38
N ASP A 143 -20.22 9.25 -14.05
CA ASP A 143 -19.09 9.93 -14.67
C ASP A 143 -18.57 11.01 -13.72
N GLY A 144 -17.67 10.61 -12.84
CA GLY A 144 -17.04 11.53 -11.88
C GLY A 144 -15.84 12.28 -12.42
N CYS A 145 -15.46 12.00 -13.66
CA CYS A 145 -14.24 12.54 -14.27
C CYS A 145 -14.51 13.60 -15.34
N ASP A 146 -15.77 13.97 -15.57
CA ASP A 146 -16.22 14.89 -16.63
C ASP A 146 -15.73 16.35 -16.53
N SER A 147 -14.75 16.68 -15.68
CA SER A 147 -14.20 18.05 -15.56
C SER A 147 -12.75 18.17 -15.09
N ARG A 148 -11.81 17.37 -15.63
CA ARG A 148 -10.35 17.50 -15.34
C ARG A 148 -10.07 17.64 -13.84
N THR A 149 -10.70 16.79 -13.05
CA THR A 149 -10.79 16.97 -11.60
C THR A 149 -9.42 16.83 -10.94
N CYS A 150 -8.56 15.98 -11.50
CA CYS A 150 -7.19 15.79 -11.07
C CYS A 150 -6.25 16.81 -11.73
N LEU A 151 -5.55 17.58 -10.90
CA LEU A 151 -4.55 18.57 -11.31
C LEU A 151 -3.18 17.92 -11.53
N ASN A 152 -2.25 18.70 -12.08
CA ASN A 152 -0.83 18.33 -12.18
C ASN A 152 -0.54 16.97 -12.86
N GLY A 153 -1.34 16.63 -13.88
CA GLY A 153 -1.19 15.37 -14.61
C GLY A 153 -1.59 14.13 -13.80
N GLY A 154 -2.42 14.28 -12.76
CA GLY A 154 -3.05 13.16 -12.09
C GLY A 154 -4.05 12.44 -13.01
N SER A 155 -4.17 11.13 -12.86
CA SER A 155 -5.15 10.31 -13.57
C SER A 155 -6.46 10.26 -12.77
N CYS A 156 -7.58 10.59 -13.40
CA CYS A 156 -8.90 10.54 -12.79
C CYS A 156 -9.53 9.16 -13.01
N HIS A 157 -10.09 8.60 -11.94
CA HIS A 157 -10.88 7.37 -11.97
C HIS A 157 -12.22 7.61 -11.27
N PRO A 158 -13.37 7.34 -11.91
CA PRO A 158 -14.67 7.49 -11.25
C PRO A 158 -14.79 6.50 -10.08
N THR A 159 -15.45 6.89 -9.01
CA THR A 159 -15.70 6.06 -7.83
C THR A 159 -17.15 6.17 -7.38
N TYR A 160 -17.56 5.22 -6.53
CA TYR A 160 -18.84 5.30 -5.86
C TYR A 160 -18.69 6.01 -4.52
N ASP A 161 -19.22 7.22 -4.45
CA ASP A 161 -19.43 7.94 -3.20
C ASP A 161 -20.94 8.18 -3.00
N PRO A 162 -21.59 7.56 -2.00
CA PRO A 162 -23.01 7.78 -1.73
C PRO A 162 -23.36 9.24 -1.43
N SER A 163 -22.41 10.03 -0.92
CA SER A 163 -22.60 11.46 -0.63
C SER A 163 -22.54 12.32 -1.89
N LEU A 164 -22.01 11.77 -2.99
CA LEU A 164 -21.72 12.46 -4.25
C LEU A 164 -20.77 13.67 -4.10
N GLU A 165 -20.10 13.82 -2.96
CA GLU A 165 -19.16 14.92 -2.71
C GLU A 165 -17.84 14.71 -3.46
N ALA A 166 -17.33 13.47 -3.49
CA ALA A 166 -16.11 13.10 -4.21
C ALA A 166 -16.27 11.78 -4.97
N PRO A 167 -17.09 11.74 -6.04
CA PRO A 167 -17.37 10.53 -6.83
C PRO A 167 -16.23 10.18 -7.82
N PHE A 168 -15.00 10.56 -7.48
CA PHE A 168 -13.80 10.26 -8.25
C PHE A 168 -12.59 10.10 -7.31
N LEU A 169 -11.58 9.39 -7.78
CA LEU A 169 -10.28 9.22 -7.16
C LEU A 169 -9.20 9.73 -8.11
N CYS A 170 -8.30 10.55 -7.60
CA CYS A 170 -7.12 10.98 -8.34
C CYS A 170 -5.89 10.16 -7.98
N ILE A 171 -5.29 9.51 -8.98
CA ILE A 171 -3.96 8.90 -8.86
C ILE A 171 -2.93 9.94 -9.29
N CYS A 172 -2.20 10.47 -8.32
CA CYS A 172 -1.28 11.57 -8.56
C CYS A 172 0.02 11.13 -9.23
N SER A 173 0.49 11.99 -10.15
CA SER A 173 1.84 11.91 -10.69
C SER A 173 2.89 12.08 -9.59
N ARG A 174 4.09 11.54 -9.82
CA ARG A 174 5.16 11.46 -8.81
C ARG A 174 5.42 12.83 -8.14
N GLY A 175 5.26 12.87 -6.82
CA GLY A 175 5.52 14.04 -5.99
C GLY A 175 4.31 14.95 -5.75
N PHE A 176 3.24 14.84 -6.54
CA PHE A 176 1.99 15.54 -6.27
C PHE A 176 1.10 14.72 -5.33
N TYR A 177 0.24 15.41 -4.59
CA TYR A 177 -0.63 14.79 -3.61
C TYR A 177 -1.85 15.69 -3.32
N GLY A 178 -2.74 15.19 -2.46
CA GLY A 178 -4.07 15.79 -2.23
C GLY A 178 -5.13 15.04 -3.03
N ASP A 179 -6.40 15.21 -2.65
CA ASP A 179 -7.52 14.47 -3.22
C ASP A 179 -7.70 14.77 -4.72
N ARG A 180 -7.21 15.94 -5.16
CA ARG A 180 -7.21 16.38 -6.56
C ARG A 180 -5.80 16.55 -7.11
N CYS A 181 -4.76 16.02 -6.46
CA CYS A 181 -3.36 16.22 -6.84
C CYS A 181 -2.94 17.69 -6.93
N GLU A 182 -3.64 18.57 -6.22
CA GLU A 182 -3.49 20.01 -6.29
C GLU A 182 -2.23 20.51 -5.60
N LYS A 183 -1.68 19.71 -4.69
CA LYS A 183 -0.56 20.12 -3.86
C LYS A 183 0.75 19.73 -4.53
N SER A 184 1.61 20.74 -4.70
CA SER A 184 2.91 20.59 -5.35
C SER A 184 3.88 19.79 -4.50
N PRO A 185 4.78 19.02 -5.13
CA PRO A 185 5.90 18.38 -4.43
C PRO A 185 6.73 19.43 -3.70
N SER A 186 6.74 19.36 -2.38
CA SER A 186 7.84 19.92 -1.57
C SER A 186 8.80 18.77 -1.29
N SER A 187 10.08 18.99 -1.57
CA SER A 187 11.12 17.98 -1.34
C SER A 187 12.16 18.48 -0.36
N VAL A 188 12.53 17.60 0.56
CA VAL A 188 13.73 17.75 1.40
C VAL A 188 14.83 16.95 0.74
N HIS A 189 15.90 17.65 0.34
CA HIS A 189 17.12 17.02 -0.15
C HIS A 189 18.06 16.83 1.03
N ILE A 190 18.42 15.59 1.32
CA ILE A 190 19.32 15.24 2.40
C ILE A 190 20.61 14.78 1.76
N HIS A 191 21.62 15.62 1.83
CA HIS A 191 22.95 15.32 1.31
C HIS A 191 23.75 14.61 2.39
N PHE A 192 24.56 13.65 2.01
CA PHE A 192 25.45 13.00 2.94
C PHE A 192 26.90 13.04 2.47
N ASN A 193 27.81 13.17 3.42
CA ASN A 193 29.23 13.10 3.11
C ASN A 193 29.63 11.64 2.84
N THR A 194 30.09 11.37 1.62
CA THR A 194 30.39 10.02 1.13
C THR A 194 31.50 9.31 1.90
N THR A 195 32.32 10.04 2.67
CA THR A 195 33.37 9.48 3.53
C THR A 195 32.81 8.72 4.73
N ASP A 196 31.62 9.06 5.23
CA ASP A 196 31.01 8.43 6.40
C ASP A 196 30.17 7.18 6.05
N ILE A 197 30.01 6.88 4.75
CA ILE A 197 28.94 6.01 4.23
C ILE A 197 29.45 4.79 3.45
N SER A 198 30.76 4.74 3.14
CA SER A 198 31.35 3.65 2.35
C SER A 198 31.15 2.24 2.92
N SER A 199 30.85 2.12 4.22
CA SER A 199 30.62 0.85 4.92
C SER A 199 29.15 0.56 5.26
N VAL A 200 28.18 1.34 4.79
CA VAL A 200 26.76 1.21 5.15
C VAL A 200 26.06 0.18 4.25
N ARG A 201 25.54 -0.89 4.86
CA ARG A 201 24.84 -2.01 4.19
C ARG A 201 23.33 -1.97 4.36
N ALA A 202 22.84 -1.21 5.32
CA ALA A 202 21.42 -0.88 5.43
C ALA A 202 21.26 0.43 6.18
N ALA A 203 20.19 1.15 5.91
CA ALA A 203 19.86 2.35 6.65
C ALA A 203 18.35 2.49 6.83
N VAL A 204 17.95 3.09 7.94
CA VAL A 204 16.58 3.45 8.25
C VAL A 204 16.55 4.94 8.50
N ILE A 205 15.76 5.67 7.73
CA ILE A 205 15.48 7.08 7.99
C ILE A 205 14.09 7.19 8.60
N GLN A 206 13.97 7.99 9.66
CA GLN A 206 12.71 8.40 10.26
C GLN A 206 12.65 9.92 10.25
N LEU A 207 11.55 10.50 9.79
CA LEU A 207 11.33 11.95 9.79
C LEU A 207 10.16 12.26 10.71
N TYR A 208 10.31 13.30 11.52
CA TYR A 208 9.39 13.65 12.59
C TYR A 208 8.78 15.03 12.36
N SER A 209 7.49 15.13 12.68
CA SER A 209 6.86 16.41 12.98
C SER A 209 7.01 16.68 14.47
N VAL A 210 7.41 17.89 14.81
CA VAL A 210 7.59 18.34 16.20
C VAL A 210 6.43 19.27 16.53
N SER A 211 5.63 18.90 17.53
CA SER A 211 4.68 19.81 18.18
C SER A 211 5.24 20.28 19.52
N TYR A 212 4.54 21.16 20.24
CA TYR A 212 4.99 21.66 21.54
C TYR A 212 5.25 20.57 22.59
N SER A 213 4.69 19.36 22.44
CA SER A 213 4.81 18.30 23.44
C SER A 213 5.05 16.89 22.88
N GLU A 214 5.06 16.69 21.56
CA GLU A 214 5.14 15.35 20.96
C GLU A 214 5.96 15.30 19.67
N PHE A 215 6.65 14.16 19.48
CA PHE A 215 7.27 13.78 18.23
C PHE A 215 6.39 12.75 17.53
N SER A 216 5.86 13.09 16.36
CA SER A 216 5.10 12.14 15.52
C SER A 216 5.91 11.73 14.29
N ILE A 217 6.04 10.43 14.06
CA ILE A 217 6.72 9.90 12.87
C ILE A 217 5.84 10.23 11.65
N ARG A 218 6.39 11.00 10.71
CA ARG A 218 5.74 11.35 9.43
C ARG A 218 6.16 10.41 8.31
N HIS A 219 7.42 9.98 8.32
CA HIS A 219 7.96 9.09 7.30
C HIS A 219 8.96 8.14 7.91
N GLN A 220 8.94 6.90 7.45
CA GLN A 220 9.96 5.92 7.75
C GLN A 220 10.27 5.11 6.51
N GLN A 221 11.54 4.97 6.18
CA GLN A 221 11.96 4.20 5.03
C GLN A 221 13.27 3.47 5.28
N VAL A 222 13.33 2.24 4.78
CA VAL A 222 14.51 1.38 4.82
C VAL A 222 15.20 1.40 3.46
N TYR A 223 16.51 1.53 3.48
CA TYR A 223 17.38 1.53 2.31
C TYR A 223 18.40 0.41 2.43
N HIS A 224 18.62 -0.33 1.35
CA HIS A 224 19.63 -1.39 1.27
C HIS A 224 21.05 -0.83 1.04
N THR A 225 21.17 0.42 0.61
CA THR A 225 22.42 1.17 0.46
C THR A 225 22.10 2.65 0.63
N LEU A 226 22.98 3.42 1.25
CA LEU A 226 22.77 4.85 1.41
C LEU A 226 23.35 5.62 0.21
N LEU A 227 22.54 6.43 -0.45
CA LEU A 227 22.97 7.30 -1.56
C LEU A 227 23.58 8.59 -0.99
N SER A 228 24.45 9.25 -1.77
CA SER A 228 25.02 10.57 -1.42
C SER A 228 23.96 11.67 -1.30
N THR A 229 22.78 11.46 -1.88
CA THR A 229 21.64 12.35 -1.76
C THR A 229 20.36 11.52 -1.67
N MET A 230 19.53 11.82 -0.67
CA MET A 230 18.18 11.29 -0.55
C MET A 230 17.17 12.42 -0.75
N ILE A 231 16.07 12.12 -1.43
CA ILE A 231 15.01 13.09 -1.69
C ILE A 231 13.74 12.57 -1.01
N TYR A 232 13.26 13.30 -0.01
CA TYR A 232 11.99 13.04 0.63
C TYR A 232 10.93 14.02 0.12
N HIS A 233 9.96 13.51 -0.64
CA HIS A 233 8.80 14.28 -1.07
C HIS A 233 7.74 14.24 0.05
N HIS A 234 7.20 15.40 0.43
CA HIS A 234 6.23 15.49 1.52
C HIS A 234 4.98 16.25 1.17
N SER A 235 3.92 15.91 1.90
CA SER A 235 2.56 16.37 1.67
C SER A 235 2.14 17.59 2.52
N GLU A 236 3.10 18.30 3.08
CA GLU A 236 2.82 19.33 4.09
C GLU A 236 3.37 20.69 3.67
N ARG A 237 2.75 21.76 4.21
CA ARG A 237 3.20 23.13 3.95
C ARG A 237 4.61 23.39 4.50
N MET A 238 5.00 22.65 5.54
CA MET A 238 6.35 22.70 6.13
C MET A 238 6.99 21.31 6.07
N PRO A 239 8.30 21.22 5.76
CA PRO A 239 9.02 19.96 5.84
C PRO A 239 9.15 19.48 7.29
N PRO A 240 9.37 18.18 7.52
CA PRO A 240 9.72 17.69 8.84
C PRO A 240 10.99 18.39 9.33
N LEU A 241 10.94 18.87 10.57
CA LEU A 241 12.00 19.69 11.16
C LEU A 241 13.20 18.86 11.61
N VAL A 242 12.93 17.59 11.98
CA VAL A 242 13.90 16.67 12.56
C VAL A 242 13.74 15.29 11.94
N GLY A 243 14.84 14.57 11.82
CA GLY A 243 14.90 13.18 11.41
C GLY A 243 15.98 12.42 12.16
N LEU A 244 15.86 11.10 12.18
CA LEU A 244 16.85 10.18 12.69
C LEU A 244 17.25 9.24 11.56
N LEU A 245 18.53 9.20 11.23
CA LEU A 245 19.10 8.21 10.33
C LEU A 245 19.86 7.19 11.16
N LYS A 246 19.42 5.94 11.07
CA LYS A 246 20.09 4.78 11.63
C LYS A 246 20.77 4.02 10.50
N THR A 247 22.08 3.82 10.56
CA THR A 247 22.84 3.05 9.57
C THR A 247 23.40 1.79 10.20
N TYR A 248 23.60 0.76 9.38
CA TYR A 248 24.13 -0.54 9.77
C TYR A 248 25.30 -0.89 8.86
N ASP A 249 26.42 -1.31 9.46
CA ASP A 249 27.58 -1.80 8.71
C ASP A 249 27.51 -3.31 8.43
N HIS A 250 28.58 -3.88 7.88
CA HIS A 250 28.69 -5.32 7.60
C HIS A 250 28.55 -6.21 8.84
N SER A 251 28.91 -5.69 10.01
CA SER A 251 28.76 -6.36 11.31
C SER A 251 27.40 -6.09 11.98
N LEU A 252 26.48 -5.42 11.28
CA LEU A 252 25.17 -5.00 11.79
C LEU A 252 25.25 -4.05 12.99
N THR A 253 26.39 -3.37 13.19
CA THR A 253 26.49 -2.35 14.24
C THR A 253 25.74 -1.10 13.81
N ALA A 254 24.90 -0.58 14.70
CA ALA A 254 24.06 0.57 14.39
C ALA A 254 24.79 1.88 14.72
N ARG A 255 24.77 2.84 13.78
CA ARG A 255 25.17 4.24 14.01
C ARG A 255 23.99 5.17 13.79
N TYR A 256 23.87 6.18 14.64
CA TYR A 256 22.75 7.12 14.60
C TYR A 256 23.24 8.51 14.20
N PHE A 257 22.49 9.16 13.32
CA PHE A 257 22.73 10.52 12.85
C PHE A 257 21.45 11.32 12.99
N LEU A 258 21.56 12.48 13.62
CA LEU A 258 20.46 13.44 13.68
C LEU A 258 20.42 14.24 12.38
N ILE A 259 19.23 14.37 11.82
CA ILE A 259 18.92 15.14 10.62
C ILE A 259 18.06 16.31 11.09
N TYR A 260 18.43 17.55 10.79
CA TYR A 260 17.62 18.71 11.16
C TYR A 260 17.81 19.83 10.14
N SER A 261 16.80 20.69 10.02
CA SER A 261 16.81 21.83 9.10
C SER A 261 16.95 23.14 9.87
N LEU A 262 17.99 23.91 9.57
CA LEU A 262 18.10 25.34 9.90
C LEU A 262 17.53 26.10 8.68
N LEU A 263 16.37 26.76 8.82
CA LEU A 263 15.66 27.51 7.74
C LEU A 263 16.64 28.36 6.88
N GLN A 264 16.55 28.56 5.56
CA GLN A 264 15.47 28.57 4.55
C GLN A 264 16.06 28.23 3.16
N SER A 265 15.25 27.57 2.31
CA SER A 265 15.39 27.41 0.83
C SER A 265 16.32 26.34 0.23
N LEU A 266 17.33 25.83 0.93
CA LEU A 266 18.08 24.63 0.51
C LEU A 266 18.63 23.95 1.77
N ILE A 267 18.09 22.78 2.08
CA ILE A 267 18.43 22.06 3.30
C ILE A 267 19.73 21.28 3.03
N ASN A 268 20.88 21.90 3.31
CA ASN A 268 22.16 21.18 3.41
C ASN A 268 22.25 20.56 4.80
N ILE A 269 21.91 19.28 4.93
CA ILE A 269 22.04 18.55 6.19
C ILE A 269 23.41 17.89 6.23
N THR A 270 24.28 18.34 7.10
CA THR A 270 25.56 17.68 7.36
C THR A 270 25.39 16.65 8.45
N SER A 271 25.59 15.37 8.14
CA SER A 271 25.76 14.31 9.14
C SER A 271 27.09 14.55 9.86
N SER A 272 27.05 15.04 11.10
CA SER A 272 28.24 15.07 11.95
C SER A 272 28.43 13.69 12.58
N PRO A 273 29.60 13.03 12.43
CA PRO A 273 29.92 11.79 13.14
C PRO A 273 30.33 12.01 14.60
N ARG A 274 30.20 13.22 15.15
CA ARG A 274 30.49 13.44 16.57
C ARG A 274 29.36 12.82 17.39
N TYR A 275 29.72 11.78 18.18
CA TYR A 275 29.06 11.37 19.41
C TYR A 275 28.16 12.49 19.93
N CYS A 276 26.85 12.29 20.10
CA CYS A 276 26.03 13.22 20.88
C CYS A 276 26.59 13.22 22.31
N PRO A 277 27.37 14.22 22.74
CA PRO A 277 27.77 14.32 24.13
C PRO A 277 26.64 15.12 24.78
N LEU A 278 25.72 14.41 25.42
CA LEU A 278 24.66 15.00 26.23
C LEU A 278 23.61 15.81 25.43
N ALA A 279 22.44 15.21 25.23
CA ALA A 279 21.20 15.90 24.84
C ALA A 279 20.65 16.84 25.94
N SER A 280 21.50 17.39 26.80
CA SER A 280 21.12 18.19 27.97
C SER A 280 21.49 19.68 27.87
N SER A 281 21.87 20.18 26.70
CA SER A 281 22.36 21.57 26.54
C SER A 281 21.56 22.48 25.61
N TYR A 282 20.43 22.02 25.04
CA TYR A 282 19.49 22.87 24.26
C TYR A 282 18.16 23.13 24.99
N LEU A 283 18.08 22.81 26.29
CA LEU A 283 16.93 23.11 27.16
C LEU A 283 17.28 24.08 28.29
N SER A 284 18.34 24.87 28.14
CA SER A 284 18.67 25.95 29.06
C SER A 284 18.64 27.31 28.36
N GLN A 285 17.77 28.18 28.90
CA GLN A 285 17.79 29.65 28.87
C GLN A 285 17.12 30.32 27.65
N ASP A 286 16.20 31.29 27.79
CA ASP A 286 15.75 32.03 28.96
C ASP A 286 14.30 32.49 28.79
N THR A 287 13.56 32.38 29.90
CA THR A 287 12.45 33.27 30.24
C THR A 287 12.93 34.73 30.27
N LEU A 288 12.17 35.60 29.61
CA LEU A 288 11.96 36.99 30.02
C LEU A 288 10.46 37.21 30.17
#